data_AF-A0A9W9ZRC9-F1
#
_entry.id   AF-A0A9W9ZRC9-F1
#
_cell.length_a   1.000
_cell.length_b   1.000
_cell.length_c   1.000
_cell.angle_alpha   90.00
_cell.angle_beta   90.00
_cell.angle_gamma   90.00
#
_symmetry.space_group_name_H-M   'P 1'
#
loop_
_entity.id
_entity.type
_entity.pdbx_description
1 polymer ?
#
loop_
_entity_poly.entity_id
_entity_poly.type
_entity_poly.pdbx_seq_one_letter_code
_entity_poly.pdbx_strand_id
1 'polypeptide(L)'
;MVDEAHRLKNDDSLLYKALMEFSTSHRVLITGTPLQNSLKELWALLQFIMPNNELICNMSCRFYSWDEFERMHATQEEKDKGFSTLHKELEPFLLRRVKKDVEKSLPAKVEQILRVEMSSIQKQYYRWILTKNFTALNKGLKGNTNSFLNIVMELKKCCNHAQLIRPDNYQTTTDTLQNLIRGSGTNFSCWTSYCAD
;
A
#
# COMPACT_ATOMS: atom_id res chain seq x y z
N MET A 1 -15.04 -12.60 -15.37
CA MET A 1 -13.85 -11.73 -15.45
C MET A 1 -13.85 -10.83 -14.22
N VAL A 2 -12.72 -10.66 -13.54
CA VAL A 2 -12.59 -9.79 -12.35
C VAL A 2 -11.53 -8.74 -12.63
N ASP A 3 -11.92 -7.47 -12.48
CA ASP A 3 -11.01 -6.33 -12.55
C ASP A 3 -10.51 -5.95 -11.15
N GLU A 4 -9.34 -5.33 -11.08
CA GLU A 4 -8.61 -5.06 -9.85
C GLU A 4 -8.46 -6.29 -8.96
N ALA A 5 -7.96 -7.37 -9.57
CA ALA A 5 -7.81 -8.69 -8.94
C ALA A 5 -6.95 -8.68 -7.66
N HIS A 6 -6.19 -7.61 -7.40
CA HIS A 6 -5.52 -7.40 -6.12
C HIS A 6 -6.49 -7.43 -4.91
N ARG A 7 -7.79 -7.21 -5.13
CA ARG A 7 -8.84 -7.37 -4.09
C ARG A 7 -9.04 -8.83 -3.63
N LEU A 8 -8.61 -9.81 -4.44
CA LEU A 8 -8.74 -11.25 -4.17
C LEU A 8 -7.49 -11.86 -3.53
N LYS A 9 -6.54 -11.03 -3.09
CA LYS A 9 -5.26 -11.49 -2.51
C LYS A 9 -5.40 -12.25 -1.18
N ASN A 10 -6.57 -12.16 -0.54
CA ASN A 10 -6.87 -12.82 0.72
C ASN A 10 -7.99 -13.85 0.50
N ASP A 11 -7.65 -15.12 0.62
CA ASP A 11 -8.53 -16.28 0.51
C ASP A 11 -9.60 -16.32 1.61
N ASP A 12 -9.33 -15.68 2.75
CA ASP A 12 -10.30 -15.55 3.83
C ASP A 12 -11.39 -14.50 3.59
N SER A 13 -11.20 -13.63 2.58
CA SER A 13 -12.14 -12.53 2.33
C SER A 13 -13.52 -13.03 1.89
N LEU A 14 -14.57 -12.34 2.35
CA LEU A 14 -15.95 -12.65 1.95
C LEU A 14 -16.14 -12.57 0.43
N LEU A 15 -15.46 -11.62 -0.21
CA LEU A 15 -15.48 -11.48 -1.67
C LEU A 15 -14.88 -12.71 -2.37
N TYR A 16 -13.74 -13.21 -1.88
CA TYR A 16 -13.11 -14.41 -2.42
C TYR A 16 -14.02 -15.63 -2.29
N LYS A 17 -14.57 -15.86 -1.09
CA LYS A 17 -15.45 -17.00 -0.80
C LYS A 17 -16.72 -16.94 -1.65
N ALA A 18 -17.39 -15.80 -1.72
CA ALA A 18 -18.57 -15.60 -2.54
C ALA A 18 -18.28 -15.83 -4.04
N LEU A 19 -17.14 -15.36 -4.55
CA LEU A 19 -16.78 -15.55 -5.96
C LEU A 19 -16.39 -17.01 -6.29
N MET A 20 -15.87 -17.75 -5.32
CA MET A 20 -15.53 -19.18 -5.48
C MET A 20 -16.76 -20.07 -5.61
N GLU A 21 -17.90 -19.70 -5.03
CA GLU A 21 -19.17 -20.43 -5.14
C GLU A 21 -19.76 -20.42 -6.56
N PHE A 22 -19.36 -19.46 -7.41
CA PHE A 22 -19.83 -19.41 -8.78
C PHE A 22 -19.14 -20.47 -9.65
N SER A 23 -19.96 -21.32 -10.27
CA SER A 23 -19.53 -22.22 -11.34
C SER A 23 -19.24 -21.44 -12.61
N THR A 24 -18.00 -21.51 -13.10
CA THR A 24 -17.54 -20.78 -14.28
C THR A 24 -16.59 -21.66 -15.10
N SER A 25 -16.76 -21.70 -16.42
CA SER A 25 -15.86 -22.46 -17.31
C SER A 25 -14.46 -21.84 -17.42
N HIS A 26 -14.39 -20.50 -17.44
CA HIS A 26 -13.12 -19.76 -17.54
C HIS A 26 -13.12 -18.56 -16.60
N ARG A 27 -11.96 -18.29 -15.99
CA ARG A 27 -11.73 -17.14 -15.10
C ARG A 27 -10.57 -16.32 -15.65
N VAL A 28 -10.78 -15.01 -15.73
CA VAL A 28 -9.77 -14.04 -16.17
C VAL A 28 -9.67 -12.96 -15.12
N LEU A 29 -8.44 -12.72 -14.65
CA LEU A 29 -8.08 -11.70 -13.67
C LEU A 29 -7.35 -10.56 -14.37
N ILE A 30 -7.74 -9.33 -14.06
CA ILE A 30 -7.08 -8.12 -14.56
C ILE A 30 -6.61 -7.33 -13.34
N THR A 31 -5.35 -6.90 -13.34
CA THR A 31 -4.78 -6.06 -12.28
C THR A 31 -3.75 -5.11 -12.86
N GLY A 32 -3.84 -3.84 -12.49
CA GLY A 32 -2.83 -2.83 -12.84
C GLY A 32 -1.61 -2.86 -11.92
N THR A 33 -1.76 -3.43 -10.72
CA THR A 33 -0.68 -3.55 -9.74
C THR A 33 0.05 -4.88 -9.91
N PRO A 34 1.40 -4.88 -9.90
CA PRO A 34 2.14 -6.14 -9.88
C PRO A 34 1.72 -6.92 -8.64
N LEU A 35 1.59 -8.25 -8.79
CA LEU A 35 1.49 -9.19 -7.67
C LEU A 35 2.47 -8.76 -6.58
N GLN A 36 1.96 -8.44 -5.39
CA GLN A 36 2.81 -8.01 -4.27
C GLN A 36 3.63 -9.23 -3.82
N ASN A 37 4.82 -9.00 -3.28
CA ASN A 37 5.87 -10.01 -3.03
C ASN A 37 5.53 -11.09 -1.97
N SER A 38 4.27 -11.51 -1.84
CA SER A 38 3.81 -12.54 -0.93
C SER A 38 3.41 -13.79 -1.70
N LEU A 39 4.06 -14.90 -1.37
CA LEU A 39 3.74 -16.23 -1.88
C LEU A 39 2.27 -16.59 -1.62
N LYS A 40 1.69 -16.12 -0.50
CA LYS A 40 0.28 -16.36 -0.15
C LYS A 40 -0.69 -15.66 -1.09
N GLU A 41 -0.39 -14.43 -1.48
CA GLU A 41 -1.24 -13.70 -2.41
C GLU A 41 -1.24 -14.36 -3.79
N LEU A 42 -0.07 -14.82 -4.23
CA LEU A 42 0.06 -15.52 -5.50
C LEU A 42 -0.68 -16.87 -5.51
N TRP A 43 -0.58 -17.63 -4.42
CA TRP A 43 -1.32 -18.87 -4.23
C TRP A 43 -2.84 -18.63 -4.28
N ALA A 44 -3.34 -17.61 -3.57
CA ALA A 44 -4.76 -17.28 -3.56
C ALA A 44 -5.28 -16.94 -4.97
N LEU A 45 -4.54 -16.15 -5.76
CA LEU A 45 -4.95 -15.83 -7.13
C LEU A 45 -4.90 -17.06 -8.06
N LEU A 46 -3.92 -17.94 -7.89
CA LEU A 46 -3.80 -19.17 -8.69
C LEU A 46 -4.96 -20.13 -8.40
N GLN A 47 -5.24 -20.38 -7.11
CA GLN A 47 -6.37 -21.19 -6.65
C GLN A 47 -7.70 -20.62 -7.16
N PHE A 48 -7.82 -19.29 -7.23
CA PHE A 48 -8.99 -18.65 -7.78
C PHE A 48 -9.17 -18.89 -9.29
N ILE A 49 -8.10 -18.81 -10.10
CA ILE A 49 -8.21 -19.04 -11.55
C ILE A 49 -8.52 -20.51 -11.84
N MET A 50 -7.94 -21.43 -11.06
CA MET A 50 -8.01 -22.87 -11.29
C MET A 50 -8.41 -23.64 -10.02
N PRO A 51 -9.69 -23.62 -9.62
CA PRO A 51 -10.13 -24.21 -8.35
C PRO A 51 -10.01 -25.73 -8.27
N ASN A 52 -10.00 -26.44 -9.41
CA ASN A 52 -10.10 -27.91 -9.46
C ASN A 52 -8.74 -28.62 -9.61
N ASN A 53 -7.60 -27.93 -9.64
CA ASN A 53 -6.25 -28.50 -9.78
C ASN A 53 -6.01 -29.46 -10.98
N GLU A 54 -7.02 -29.76 -11.80
CA GLU A 54 -6.99 -30.78 -12.85
C GLU A 54 -6.24 -30.35 -14.11
N LEU A 55 -6.17 -29.05 -14.41
CA LEU A 55 -5.54 -28.54 -15.64
C LEU A 55 -4.03 -28.29 -15.51
N ILE A 56 -3.43 -28.51 -14.33
CA ILE A 56 -1.96 -28.61 -14.17
C ILE A 56 -1.54 -30.09 -14.30
N CYS A 57 -2.27 -30.87 -15.09
CA CYS A 57 -1.89 -32.21 -15.50
C CYS A 57 -0.82 -32.17 -16.59
N ASN A 58 0.36 -31.60 -16.31
CA ASN A 58 1.61 -31.78 -17.06
C ASN A 58 2.83 -31.14 -16.36
N MET A 59 2.64 -30.36 -15.30
CA MET A 59 3.73 -29.60 -14.66
C MET A 59 3.65 -29.77 -13.13
N SER A 60 4.23 -30.85 -12.60
CA SER A 60 4.54 -31.22 -11.19
C SER A 60 3.89 -30.52 -9.97
N CYS A 61 2.71 -29.92 -10.06
CA CYS A 61 2.18 -29.02 -9.04
C CYS A 61 0.82 -29.53 -8.57
N ARG A 62 0.87 -30.61 -7.78
CA ARG A 62 -0.26 -31.07 -6.96
C ARG A 62 -0.31 -30.23 -5.67
N PHE A 63 -0.66 -28.95 -5.76
CA PHE A 63 -0.79 -28.13 -4.57
C PHE A 63 -2.17 -28.33 -3.93
N TYR A 64 -2.30 -29.34 -3.08
CA TYR A 64 -3.55 -29.59 -2.35
C TYR A 64 -3.68 -28.74 -1.09
N SER A 65 -2.60 -28.12 -0.61
CA SER A 65 -2.61 -27.27 0.58
C SER A 65 -1.61 -26.12 0.52
N TRP A 66 -1.94 -25.01 1.19
CA TRP A 66 -1.02 -23.89 1.43
C TRP A 66 0.30 -24.36 2.04
N ASP A 67 0.25 -25.27 3.03
CA ASP A 67 1.43 -25.73 3.77
C ASP A 67 2.45 -26.51 2.90
N GLU A 68 1.97 -27.16 1.84
CA GLU A 68 2.82 -27.88 0.88
C GLU A 68 3.43 -26.90 -0.14
N PHE A 69 2.62 -25.95 -0.62
CA PHE A 69 3.07 -24.86 -1.49
C PHE A 69 4.14 -23.99 -0.82
N GLU A 70 3.93 -23.64 0.45
CA GLU A 70 4.91 -22.87 1.23
C GLU A 70 6.19 -23.67 1.44
N ARG A 71 6.12 -24.96 1.78
CA ARG A 71 7.33 -25.78 1.96
C ARG A 71 8.18 -25.91 0.69
N MET A 72 7.54 -25.99 -0.47
CA MET A 72 8.23 -26.12 -1.76
C MET A 72 8.90 -24.81 -2.22
N HIS A 73 8.38 -23.65 -1.80
CA HIS A 73 8.80 -22.35 -2.33
C HIS A 73 9.31 -21.34 -1.28
N ALA A 74 9.27 -21.65 0.02
CA ALA A 74 9.60 -20.72 1.11
C ALA A 74 10.83 -21.08 1.96
N THR A 75 11.65 -22.06 1.58
CA THR A 75 12.92 -22.36 2.27
C THR A 75 13.78 -21.09 2.37
N GLN A 76 14.28 -20.81 3.59
CA GLN A 76 14.78 -19.48 4.00
C GLN A 76 15.99 -18.97 3.18
N GLU A 77 16.81 -19.86 2.60
CA GLU A 77 17.93 -19.52 1.71
C GLU A 77 17.53 -19.40 0.23
N GLU A 78 16.31 -19.85 -0.12
CA GLU A 78 15.84 -20.00 -1.49
C GLU A 78 14.69 -19.05 -1.83
N LYS A 79 14.20 -18.20 -0.93
CA LYS A 79 13.02 -17.34 -1.22
C LYS A 79 13.13 -16.57 -2.55
N ASP A 80 14.29 -16.02 -2.87
CA ASP A 80 14.51 -15.32 -4.14
C ASP A 80 14.60 -16.29 -5.35
N LYS A 81 15.14 -17.51 -5.14
CA LYS A 81 15.25 -18.57 -6.16
C LYS A 81 13.92 -19.30 -6.40
N GLY A 82 13.17 -19.61 -5.35
CA GLY A 82 11.83 -20.20 -5.39
C GLY A 82 10.84 -19.24 -6.01
N PHE A 83 10.90 -17.94 -5.66
CA PHE A 83 10.05 -16.92 -6.26
C PHE A 83 10.33 -16.75 -7.76
N SER A 84 11.61 -16.73 -8.17
CA SER A 84 11.97 -16.64 -9.59
C SER A 84 11.63 -17.92 -10.38
N THR A 85 11.70 -19.10 -9.75
CA THR A 85 11.30 -20.38 -10.36
C THR A 85 9.79 -20.42 -10.58
N LEU A 86 9.02 -20.07 -9.55
CA LEU A 86 7.56 -19.99 -9.63
C LEU A 86 7.11 -18.93 -10.65
N HIS A 87 7.79 -17.79 -10.73
CA HIS A 87 7.51 -16.79 -11.76
C HIS A 87 7.71 -17.29 -13.19
N LYS A 88 8.70 -18.16 -13.44
CA LYS A 88 8.91 -18.79 -14.75
C LYS A 88 7.81 -19.79 -15.08
N GLU A 89 7.38 -20.58 -14.09
CA GLU A 89 6.27 -21.52 -14.26
C GLU A 89 4.94 -20.81 -14.51
N LEU A 90 4.76 -19.61 -13.94
CA LEU A 90 3.57 -18.79 -14.09
C LEU A 90 3.61 -17.83 -15.29
N GLU A 91 4.77 -17.64 -15.92
CA GLU A 91 4.95 -16.82 -17.12
C GLU A 91 3.89 -17.09 -18.21
N PRO A 92 3.56 -18.35 -18.59
CA PRO A 92 2.53 -18.61 -19.59
C PRO A 92 1.11 -18.21 -19.18
N PHE A 93 0.85 -18.05 -17.88
CA PHE A 93 -0.47 -17.67 -17.34
C PHE A 93 -0.58 -16.18 -17.00
N LEU A 94 0.55 -15.46 -16.97
CA LEU A 94 0.63 -14.05 -16.58
C LEU A 94 1.08 -13.17 -17.76
N LEU A 95 0.14 -12.46 -18.36
CA LEU A 95 0.49 -11.44 -19.35
C LEU A 95 0.80 -10.11 -18.66
N ARG A 96 2.09 -9.78 -18.51
CA ARG A 96 2.56 -8.49 -17.97
C ARG A 96 3.29 -7.69 -19.06
N ARG A 97 2.87 -6.44 -19.27
CA ARG A 97 3.54 -5.48 -20.17
C ARG A 97 3.85 -4.19 -19.43
N VAL A 98 5.01 -3.59 -19.69
CA VAL A 98 5.36 -2.27 -19.13
C VAL A 98 5.03 -1.18 -20.15
N LYS A 99 4.58 -0.01 -19.70
CA LYS A 99 4.25 1.12 -20.59
C LYS A 99 5.39 1.49 -21.54
N LYS A 100 6.64 1.39 -21.09
CA LYS A 100 7.85 1.60 -21.92
C LYS A 100 7.97 0.63 -23.11
N ASP A 101 7.42 -0.58 -22.98
CA ASP A 101 7.49 -1.63 -24.00
C ASP A 101 6.40 -1.45 -25.07
N VAL A 102 5.33 -0.73 -24.73
CA VAL A 102 4.11 -0.60 -25.56
C VAL A 102 3.99 0.79 -26.18
N GLU A 103 4.34 1.85 -25.44
CA GLU A 103 4.12 3.24 -25.85
C GLU A 103 5.44 4.01 -25.86
N LYS A 104 6.11 4.01 -27.02
CA LYS A 104 7.41 4.69 -27.22
C LYS A 104 7.30 6.21 -27.32
N SER A 105 6.10 6.75 -27.52
CA SER A 105 5.86 8.18 -27.64
C SER A 105 5.76 8.91 -26.29
N LEU A 106 5.57 8.16 -25.20
CA LEU A 106 5.37 8.76 -23.88
C LEU A 106 6.71 9.20 -23.27
N PRO A 107 6.83 10.44 -22.77
CA PRO A 107 8.04 10.89 -22.09
C PRO A 107 8.31 10.03 -20.84
N ALA A 108 9.60 9.89 -20.51
CA ALA A 108 10.02 9.13 -19.33
C ALA A 108 9.43 9.75 -18.05
N LYS A 109 8.93 8.91 -17.15
CA LYS A 109 8.48 9.35 -15.83
C LYS A 109 9.68 9.86 -15.04
N VAL A 110 9.66 11.13 -14.66
CA VAL A 110 10.65 11.73 -13.76
C VAL A 110 10.08 11.73 -12.35
N GLU A 111 10.76 11.05 -11.42
CA GLU A 111 10.43 11.09 -9.99
C GLU A 111 11.51 11.89 -9.26
N GLN A 112 11.08 12.88 -8.48
CA GLN A 112 11.98 13.68 -7.64
C GLN A 112 11.52 13.59 -6.18
N ILE A 113 12.46 13.27 -5.29
CA ILE A 113 12.20 13.20 -3.85
C ILE A 113 12.63 14.52 -3.23
N LEU A 114 11.65 15.39 -2.97
CA LEU A 114 11.87 16.64 -2.26
C LEU A 114 11.92 16.38 -0.75
N ARG A 115 13.11 16.57 -0.16
CA ARG A 115 13.29 16.52 1.29
C ARG A 115 12.96 17.88 1.87
N VAL A 116 12.07 17.90 2.86
CA VAL A 116 11.54 19.11 3.45
C VAL A 116 11.75 19.10 4.95
N GLU A 117 12.20 20.23 5.48
CA GLU A 117 12.31 20.44 6.92
C GLU A 117 10.94 20.71 7.54
N MET A 118 10.68 20.11 8.70
CA MET A 118 9.47 20.41 9.47
C MET A 118 9.50 21.84 10.01
N SER A 119 8.33 22.50 10.02
CA SER A 119 8.17 23.80 10.68
C SER A 119 8.38 23.70 12.21
N SER A 120 8.64 24.82 12.87
CA SER A 120 8.85 24.86 14.33
C SER A 120 7.67 24.25 15.11
N ILE A 121 6.44 24.52 14.65
CA ILE A 121 5.21 24.00 15.27
C ILE A 121 5.06 22.49 15.06
N GLN A 122 5.38 21.99 13.86
CA GLN A 122 5.41 20.54 13.59
C GLN A 122 6.48 19.84 14.42
N LYS A 123 7.69 20.40 14.53
CA LYS A 123 8.77 19.86 15.38
C LYS A 123 8.34 19.75 16.85
N GLN A 124 7.57 20.72 17.34
CA GLN A 124 7.04 20.72 18.70
C GLN A 124 5.99 19.61 18.90
N TYR A 125 4.98 19.53 18.03
CA TYR A 125 3.97 18.47 18.09
C TYR A 125 4.57 17.08 17.92
N TYR A 126 5.51 16.93 16.99
CA TYR A 126 6.23 15.68 16.76
C TYR A 126 6.97 15.21 18.02
N ARG A 127 7.65 16.14 18.72
CA ARG A 127 8.27 15.85 20.02
C ARG A 127 7.24 15.43 21.06
N TRP A 128 6.09 16.11 21.16
CA TRP A 128 5.04 15.77 22.13
C TRP A 128 4.40 14.40 21.90
N ILE A 129 4.18 14.04 20.62
CA ILE A 129 3.67 12.72 20.23
C ILE A 129 4.71 11.64 20.57
N LEU A 130 5.99 11.89 20.29
CA LEU A 130 7.08 10.95 20.62
C LEU A 130 7.31 10.76 22.12
N THR A 131 7.23 11.83 22.91
CA THR A 131 7.46 11.76 24.37
C THR A 131 6.26 11.21 25.14
N LYS A 132 5.22 10.70 24.44
CA LYS A 132 4.01 10.10 25.03
C LYS A 132 3.37 11.00 26.10
N ASN A 133 3.32 12.31 25.84
CA ASN A 133 2.63 13.24 26.75
C ASN A 133 1.11 13.16 26.52
N PHE A 134 0.52 12.00 26.86
CA PHE A 134 -0.91 11.73 26.73
C PHE A 134 -1.75 12.77 27.47
N THR A 135 -1.25 13.36 28.55
CA THR A 135 -1.96 14.40 29.31
C THR A 135 -1.98 15.75 28.57
N ALA A 136 -0.97 16.09 27.79
CA ALA A 136 -0.98 17.29 26.95
C ALA A 136 -1.80 17.09 25.65
N LEU A 137 -1.75 15.89 25.06
CA LEU A 137 -2.49 15.54 23.83
C LEU A 137 -3.97 15.26 24.10
N ASN A 138 -4.32 14.65 25.25
CA ASN A 138 -5.70 14.40 25.67
C ASN A 138 -6.36 15.57 26.41
N LYS A 139 -5.72 16.75 26.50
CA LYS A 139 -6.40 17.99 26.90
C LYS A 139 -7.41 18.37 25.81
N GLY A 140 -8.55 17.66 25.79
CA GLY A 140 -9.65 17.83 24.83
C GLY A 140 -10.30 16.54 24.32
N LEU A 141 -9.69 15.35 24.49
CA LEU A 141 -10.19 14.11 23.88
C LEU A 141 -10.22 12.96 24.91
N LYS A 142 -11.43 12.50 25.25
CA LYS A 142 -11.66 11.35 26.14
C LYS A 142 -11.67 10.04 25.33
N GLY A 143 -10.61 9.23 25.42
CA GLY A 143 -10.73 7.76 25.30
C GLY A 143 -9.81 6.98 24.32
N ASN A 144 -9.30 5.85 24.85
CA ASN A 144 -8.92 4.58 24.21
C ASN A 144 -7.45 4.26 23.82
N THR A 145 -7.03 3.03 24.10
CA THR A 145 -5.66 2.45 24.11
C THR A 145 -5.19 1.84 22.77
N ASN A 146 -5.72 2.29 21.62
CA ASN A 146 -5.18 2.02 20.26
C ASN A 146 -3.86 2.76 19.98
N SER A 147 -3.05 2.93 21.02
CA SER A 147 -2.07 3.99 21.21
C SER A 147 -0.96 3.99 20.15
N PHE A 148 -0.41 2.84 19.76
CA PHE A 148 0.75 2.78 18.85
C PHE A 148 0.40 2.95 17.37
N LEU A 149 -0.66 2.32 16.88
CA LEU A 149 -1.17 2.55 15.53
C LEU A 149 -1.66 3.99 15.38
N ASN A 150 -2.26 4.53 16.44
CA ASN A 150 -2.59 5.95 16.51
C ASN A 150 -1.33 6.82 16.50
N ILE A 151 -0.25 6.50 17.25
CA ILE A 151 0.99 7.30 17.22
C ILE A 151 1.56 7.42 15.81
N VAL A 152 1.67 6.32 15.05
CA VAL A 152 2.16 6.40 13.67
C VAL A 152 1.24 7.26 12.80
N MET A 153 -0.08 7.14 12.99
CA MET A 153 -1.06 7.96 12.30
C MET A 153 -0.95 9.45 12.69
N GLU A 154 -0.77 9.77 13.97
CA GLU A 154 -0.58 11.12 14.48
C GLU A 154 0.75 11.72 14.01
N LEU A 155 1.84 10.95 13.98
CA LEU A 155 3.09 11.40 13.39
C LEU A 155 2.92 11.71 11.90
N LYS A 156 2.18 10.87 11.15
CA LYS A 156 1.85 11.14 9.73
C LYS A 156 1.02 12.42 9.57
N LYS A 157 -0.01 12.61 10.40
CA LYS A 157 -0.82 13.85 10.41
C LYS A 157 0.06 15.06 10.68
N CYS A 158 0.94 14.98 11.68
CA CYS A 158 1.87 16.05 12.06
C CYS A 158 2.84 16.40 10.91
N CYS A 159 3.40 15.40 10.22
CA CYS A 159 4.27 15.61 9.07
C CYS A 159 3.54 16.27 7.89
N ASN A 160 2.26 15.95 7.69
CA ASN A 160 1.45 16.57 6.62
C ASN A 160 1.12 18.02 6.96
N HIS A 161 0.51 18.26 8.13
CA HIS A 161 0.12 19.60 8.57
C HIS A 161 -0.19 19.65 10.07
N ALA A 162 0.27 20.69 10.78
CA ALA A 162 0.07 20.84 12.23
C ALA A 162 -1.43 20.89 12.63
N GLN A 163 -2.28 21.53 11.80
CA GLN A 163 -3.72 21.64 12.07
C GLN A 163 -4.47 20.30 12.09
N LEU A 164 -3.93 19.23 11.50
CA LEU A 164 -4.55 17.89 11.56
C LEU A 164 -4.44 17.27 12.96
N ILE A 165 -3.55 17.79 13.82
CA ILE A 165 -3.38 17.39 15.22
C ILE A 165 -4.29 18.23 16.12
N ARG A 166 -4.29 19.55 15.90
CA ARG A 166 -5.12 20.48 16.65
C ARG A 166 -5.69 21.53 15.69
N PRO A 167 -6.98 21.50 15.37
CA PRO A 167 -7.60 22.58 14.62
C PRO A 167 -7.58 23.83 15.50
N ASP A 168 -6.87 24.86 15.04
CA ASP A 168 -6.94 26.16 15.68
C ASP A 168 -8.28 26.82 15.32
N ASN A 169 -8.96 27.39 16.33
CA ASN A 169 -10.13 28.24 16.14
C ASN A 169 -9.68 29.61 15.60
N TYR A 170 -9.15 29.66 14.37
CA TYR A 170 -8.87 30.95 13.74
C TYR A 170 -10.20 31.65 13.45
N GLN A 171 -10.44 32.75 14.17
CA GLN A 171 -11.43 33.73 13.75
C GLN A 171 -11.02 34.25 12.37
N THR A 172 -11.99 34.31 11.49
CA THR A 172 -11.88 34.56 10.06
C THR A 172 -11.16 35.87 9.76
N THR A 173 -9.86 35.81 9.42
CA THR A 173 -9.12 36.92 8.82
C THR A 173 -8.24 36.43 7.66
N THR A 174 -7.89 37.36 6.77
CA THR A 174 -7.01 37.20 5.60
C THR A 174 -5.65 36.56 5.90
N ASP A 175 -5.24 36.50 7.17
CA ASP A 175 -4.01 35.86 7.63
C ASP A 175 -4.09 34.32 7.68
N THR A 176 -5.28 33.74 7.54
CA THR A 176 -5.50 32.29 7.57
C THR A 176 -4.70 31.52 6.52
N LEU A 177 -4.59 32.04 5.29
CA LEU A 177 -3.82 31.40 4.22
C LEU A 177 -2.31 31.44 4.49
N GLN A 178 -1.79 32.58 4.97
CA GLN A 178 -0.37 32.68 5.31
C GLN A 178 -0.03 31.78 6.50
N ASN A 179 -0.91 31.70 7.49
CA ASN A 179 -0.76 30.80 8.64
C ASN A 179 -0.86 29.32 8.23
N LEU A 180 -1.69 28.98 7.24
CA LEU A 180 -1.78 27.63 6.67
C LEU A 180 -0.50 27.24 5.94
N ILE A 181 0.06 28.14 5.11
CA ILE A 181 1.31 27.88 4.39
C ILE A 181 2.47 27.73 5.36
N ARG A 182 2.57 28.60 6.38
CA ARG A 182 3.64 28.56 7.40
C ARG A 182 3.48 27.42 8.40
N GLY A 183 2.26 26.90 8.57
CA GLY A 183 1.92 25.82 9.49
C GLY A 183 2.40 24.44 9.05
N SER A 184 2.86 24.30 7.80
CA SER A 184 3.47 23.07 7.30
C SER A 184 4.75 23.34 6.51
N GLY A 185 5.81 22.62 6.86
CA GLY A 185 7.06 22.63 6.10
C GLY A 185 6.82 22.23 4.64
N THR A 186 5.95 21.26 4.35
CA THR A 186 5.67 20.83 2.97
C THR A 186 4.97 21.91 2.16
N ASN A 187 3.97 22.58 2.74
CA ASN A 187 3.28 23.69 2.07
C ASN A 187 4.21 24.88 1.86
N PHE A 188 5.04 25.21 2.87
CA PHE A 188 5.99 26.31 2.78
C PHE A 188 7.06 26.04 1.71
N SER A 189 7.68 24.86 1.72
CA SER A 189 8.71 24.49 0.75
C SER A 189 8.17 24.36 -0.67
N CYS A 190 6.97 23.79 -0.84
CA CYS A 190 6.30 23.74 -2.14
C CYS A 190 6.02 25.15 -2.67
N TRP A 191 5.50 26.05 -1.83
CA TRP A 191 5.25 27.44 -2.22
C TRP A 191 6.53 28.19 -2.59
N THR A 192 7.62 28.04 -1.81
CA THR A 192 8.91 28.67 -2.15
C THR A 192 9.54 28.12 -3.42
N SER A 193 9.37 26.82 -3.72
CA SER A 193 9.85 26.24 -4.97
C SER A 193 9.04 26.75 -6.17
N TYR A 194 7.73 26.92 -6.04
CA TYR A 194 6.87 27.47 -7.10
C TYR A 194 7.04 28.97 -7.35
N CYS A 195 7.46 29.74 -6.34
CA CYS A 195 7.72 31.18 -6.49
C CYS A 195 9.18 31.51 -6.86
N ALA A 196 10.06 30.50 -6.91
CA ALA A 196 11.47 30.66 -7.30
C ALA A 196 11.70 30.43 -8.81
N ASP A 197 10.69 29.92 -9.52
CA ASP A 197 10.60 29.84 -10.99
C ASP A 197 9.68 30.96 -11.53
#